data_AF-A0AAN6QIS4-F1
#
_entry.id   AF-A0AAN6QIS4-F1
#
_cell.length_a   1.000
_cell.length_b   1.000
_cell.length_c   1.000
_cell.angle_alpha   90.00
_cell.angle_beta   90.00
_cell.angle_gamma   90.00
#
_symmetry.space_group_name_H-M   'P 1'
#
loop_
_entity.id
_entity.type
_entity.pdbx_description
1 polymer ?
#
loop_
_entity_poly.entity_id
_entity_poly.type
_entity_poly.pdbx_seq_one_letter_code
_entity_poly.pdbx_strand_id
1 'polypeptide(L)'
;MGAHLHNISGSLGRPRGALLAVCFISLATIWACRLPKLCLYSDLTAHSSSGLPTRQAIDLSRADSPFITWPLERVCKESTTWSPGIVFVCDNNSGGIGNIRNYILTCLRYAIEAGATGLVLPQIRTRSEKDLSNIMLEYRGFDYFFDEGHFRQNLRVSCPQISIYNSTDDIPHAPKPFKAEKITPHDLGRRGGCDRRELNKHTDRFGEQFWAHTEKIAEEYKLPPPSLEHPRMIAFNWGVQWDWPVFRDGPEFVATYGGLLRFRRDIMDLGYRATAYMRQFAAREASSPLYVGMHLRTESDALSRWPKFDEQSGAYLEKAASMKYKAAYLATGNQTEARKLATAALERYGMAVVTKHQLLEAHPKDLAALKALTWDQQALVDFIVLLESDYFLGVSPSSFSMNIALKRHLKGEGLYTRPWKIGGDGDGRSWLVGKYEHYWEDWLFMFDSLWP
;
A
#
# COMPACT_ATOMS: atom_id res chain seq x y z
N MET A 1 -11.89 61.84 -59.70
CA MET A 1 -11.21 63.15 -59.55
C MET A 1 -10.63 63.15 -58.14
N GLY A 2 -9.40 62.69 -57.89
CA GLY A 2 -8.11 63.33 -58.18
C GLY A 2 -7.85 64.46 -57.15
N ALA A 3 -6.74 64.60 -56.41
CA ALA A 3 -5.49 63.84 -56.25
C ALA A 3 -4.73 64.37 -55.01
N HIS A 4 -3.88 63.50 -54.44
CA HIS A 4 -2.56 63.72 -53.81
C HIS A 4 -2.24 64.78 -52.71
N LEU A 5 -1.75 64.23 -51.58
CA LEU A 5 -0.51 64.50 -50.82
C LEU A 5 -0.26 65.87 -50.15
N HIS A 6 -0.08 65.81 -48.82
CA HIS A 6 1.22 66.17 -48.24
C HIS A 6 1.55 65.34 -46.99
N ASN A 7 2.82 64.98 -46.92
CA ASN A 7 3.49 64.08 -45.99
C ASN A 7 4.34 64.92 -45.02
N ILE A 8 4.30 64.67 -43.70
CA ILE A 8 5.35 65.09 -42.77
C ILE A 8 5.69 63.92 -41.84
N SER A 9 6.99 63.61 -41.87
CA SER A 9 7.73 62.53 -41.21
C SER A 9 7.81 62.66 -39.68
N GLY A 10 7.86 61.51 -39.00
CA GLY A 10 8.19 61.39 -37.59
C GLY A 10 8.55 59.95 -37.21
N SER A 11 9.67 59.44 -37.73
CA SER A 11 10.26 58.15 -37.36
C SER A 11 10.89 58.20 -35.97
N LEU A 12 10.42 57.36 -35.04
CA LEU A 12 11.17 56.95 -33.85
C LEU A 12 11.15 55.42 -33.75
N GLY A 13 12.27 54.82 -34.19
CA GLY A 13 12.53 53.39 -34.05
C GLY A 13 12.68 52.98 -32.58
N ARG A 14 11.95 51.94 -32.17
CA ARG A 14 12.08 51.30 -30.87
C ARG A 14 13.30 50.35 -30.89
N PRO A 15 14.24 50.41 -29.93
CA PRO A 15 15.50 49.67 -30.02
C PRO A 15 15.30 48.21 -29.61
N ARG A 16 15.18 47.32 -30.61
CA ARG A 16 15.15 45.86 -30.42
C ARG A 16 16.42 45.29 -29.75
N GLY A 17 17.51 46.06 -29.69
CA GLY A 17 18.77 45.63 -29.07
C GLY A 17 18.80 45.67 -27.53
N ALA A 18 18.03 46.56 -26.90
CA ALA A 18 18.09 46.75 -25.44
C ALA A 18 17.50 45.55 -24.67
N LEU A 19 16.40 44.98 -25.17
CA LEU A 19 15.74 43.84 -24.52
C LEU A 19 16.58 42.56 -24.60
N LEU A 20 17.24 42.33 -25.75
CA LEU A 20 18.14 41.18 -25.92
C LEU A 20 19.38 41.29 -25.02
N ALA A 21 19.94 42.49 -24.89
CA ALA A 21 21.07 42.73 -23.98
C ALA A 21 20.70 42.47 -22.51
N VAL A 22 19.51 42.89 -22.06
CA VAL A 22 19.03 42.61 -20.69
C VAL A 22 18.83 41.11 -20.44
N CYS A 23 18.28 40.38 -21.41
CA CYS A 23 18.11 38.93 -21.28
C CYS A 23 19.45 38.18 -21.21
N PHE A 24 20.43 38.56 -22.06
CA PHE A 24 21.76 37.94 -22.03
C PHE A 24 22.52 38.26 -20.76
N ILE A 25 22.46 39.49 -20.27
CA ILE A 25 23.08 39.87 -19.00
C ILE A 25 22.45 39.07 -17.86
N SER A 26 21.11 38.94 -17.83
CA SER A 26 20.40 38.20 -16.78
C SER A 26 20.72 36.71 -16.77
N LEU A 27 20.81 36.08 -17.94
CA LEU A 27 21.22 34.67 -18.07
C LEU A 27 22.68 34.47 -17.66
N ALA A 28 23.56 35.41 -18.02
CA ALA A 28 24.96 35.39 -17.62
C ALA A 28 25.14 35.60 -16.10
N THR A 29 24.36 36.48 -15.45
CA THR A 29 24.39 36.63 -13.98
C THR A 29 23.83 35.40 -13.28
N ILE A 30 22.76 34.77 -13.78
CA ILE A 30 22.23 33.52 -13.18
C ILE A 30 23.25 32.38 -13.30
N TRP A 31 24.00 32.32 -14.40
CA TRP A 31 25.00 31.28 -14.62
C TRP A 31 26.32 31.53 -13.87
N ALA A 32 26.76 32.80 -13.79
CA ALA A 32 28.00 33.20 -13.12
C ALA A 32 27.84 33.34 -11.60
N CYS A 33 26.70 33.83 -11.12
CA CYS A 33 26.33 33.78 -9.71
C CYS A 33 25.71 32.41 -9.44
N ARG A 34 26.56 31.38 -9.29
CA ARG A 34 26.17 30.15 -8.59
C ARG A 34 25.71 30.54 -7.19
N LEU A 35 24.41 30.79 -7.04
CA LEU A 35 23.78 31.05 -5.76
C LEU A 35 24.18 29.88 -4.83
N PRO A 36 24.88 30.14 -3.71
CA PRO A 36 25.09 29.08 -2.74
C PRO A 36 23.71 28.59 -2.33
N LYS A 37 23.56 27.26 -2.26
CA LYS A 37 22.36 26.62 -1.74
C LYS A 37 21.96 27.35 -0.47
N LEU A 38 20.85 28.08 -0.50
CA LEU A 38 20.21 28.64 0.69
C LEU A 38 19.69 27.44 1.49
N CYS A 39 20.58 26.84 2.27
CA CYS A 39 20.26 25.93 3.37
C CYS A 39 19.65 26.78 4.48
N LEU A 40 18.38 27.16 4.33
CA LEU A 40 17.56 27.63 5.45
C LEU A 40 17.17 26.43 6.31
N TYR A 41 18.14 25.72 6.90
CA TYR A 41 18.03 24.80 8.04
C TYR A 41 19.44 24.25 8.35
N SER A 42 20.36 25.12 8.72
CA SER A 42 21.59 24.75 9.42
C SER A 42 22.09 26.00 10.11
N ASP A 43 21.84 26.07 11.42
CA ASP A 43 22.64 26.78 12.44
C ASP A 43 21.74 27.36 13.51
N LEU A 44 21.25 26.45 14.36
CA LEU A 44 21.00 26.76 15.77
C LEU A 44 21.83 25.77 16.60
N THR A 45 23.14 25.97 16.59
CA THR A 45 24.04 25.46 17.63
C THR A 45 23.84 26.29 18.90
N ALA A 46 22.74 26.01 19.60
CA ALA A 46 22.63 26.37 21.01
C ALA A 46 23.28 25.25 21.83
N HIS A 47 24.42 25.54 22.45
CA HIS A 47 24.95 24.74 23.54
C HIS A 47 23.96 24.75 24.71
N SER A 48 23.06 23.76 24.74
CA SER A 48 22.29 23.40 25.93
C SER A 48 22.73 22.02 26.36
N SER A 49 23.57 21.98 27.39
CA SER A 49 23.88 20.78 28.16
C SER A 49 22.63 20.34 28.94
N SER A 50 21.72 19.68 28.25
CA SER A 50 20.65 18.89 28.83
C SER A 50 20.29 17.84 27.80
N GLY A 51 20.72 16.60 28.00
CA GLY A 51 20.39 15.49 27.11
C GLY A 51 18.87 15.39 26.99
N LEU A 52 18.34 15.81 25.83
CA LEU A 52 17.01 15.38 25.41
C LEU A 52 17.03 13.85 25.42
N PRO A 53 16.06 13.18 26.06
CA PRO A 53 15.93 11.75 25.90
C PRO A 53 15.85 11.51 24.39
N THR A 54 16.73 10.68 23.85
CA THR A 54 16.61 10.19 22.48
C THR A 54 15.22 9.58 22.38
N ARG A 55 14.25 10.32 21.83
CA ARG A 55 12.95 9.76 21.45
C ARG A 55 13.30 8.61 20.52
N GLN A 56 13.12 7.39 20.99
CA GLN A 56 13.27 6.21 20.16
C GLN A 56 12.32 6.40 18.98
N ALA A 57 12.89 6.63 17.79
CA ALA A 57 12.09 6.81 16.60
C ALA A 57 11.27 5.52 16.39
N ILE A 58 9.95 5.65 16.27
CA ILE A 58 9.07 4.50 16.04
C ILE A 58 9.41 3.93 14.66
N ASP A 59 9.82 2.67 14.60
CA ASP A 59 10.03 1.96 13.34
C ASP A 59 8.69 1.49 12.77
N LEU A 60 8.13 2.29 11.86
CA LEU A 60 6.86 2.01 11.20
C LEU A 60 6.93 0.87 10.17
N SER A 61 8.12 0.34 9.87
CA SER A 61 8.26 -0.82 8.97
C SER A 61 7.94 -2.16 9.62
N ARG A 62 7.89 -2.20 10.95
CA ARG A 62 7.60 -3.44 11.68
C ARG A 62 6.13 -3.82 11.55
N ALA A 63 5.87 -5.13 11.48
CA ALA A 63 4.51 -5.68 11.49
C ALA A 63 3.73 -5.35 12.76
N ASP A 64 4.42 -5.28 13.91
CA ASP A 64 3.87 -4.95 15.22
C ASP A 64 4.00 -3.48 15.60
N SER A 65 4.32 -2.60 14.64
CA SER A 65 4.43 -1.16 14.89
C SER A 65 3.16 -0.62 15.59
N PRO A 66 3.32 0.31 16.56
CA PRO A 66 2.17 0.92 17.21
C PRO A 66 1.35 1.71 16.18
N PHE A 67 0.02 1.63 16.29
CA PHE A 67 -0.84 2.44 15.44
C PHE A 67 -0.84 3.88 15.94
N ILE A 68 -0.56 4.82 15.03
CA ILE A 68 -0.57 6.25 15.31
C ILE A 68 -1.94 6.77 14.89
N THR A 69 -2.76 7.20 15.86
CA THR A 69 -4.19 7.47 15.65
C THR A 69 -4.47 8.81 14.97
N TRP A 70 -3.69 9.84 15.30
CA TRP A 70 -3.99 11.22 14.91
C TRP A 70 -4.16 11.46 13.40
N PRO A 71 -3.45 10.79 12.46
CA PRO A 71 -3.68 10.99 11.03
C PRO A 71 -5.08 10.52 10.61
N LEU A 72 -5.56 9.39 11.15
CA LEU A 72 -6.91 8.92 10.89
C LEU A 72 -7.96 9.81 11.59
N GLU A 73 -7.66 10.30 12.80
CA GLU A 73 -8.49 11.32 13.45
C GLU A 73 -8.64 12.58 12.61
N ARG A 74 -7.55 13.03 11.98
CA ARG A 74 -7.56 14.19 11.09
C ARG A 74 -8.49 13.95 9.90
N VAL A 75 -8.30 12.85 9.17
CA VAL A 75 -9.13 12.51 8.00
C VAL A 75 -10.62 12.45 8.38
N CYS A 76 -10.96 11.85 9.53
CA CYS A 76 -12.34 11.80 10.01
C CYS A 76 -12.89 13.17 10.47
N LYS A 77 -12.05 14.06 11.00
CA LYS A 77 -12.45 15.44 11.36
C LYS A 77 -12.61 16.36 10.14
N GLU A 78 -11.85 16.11 9.08
CA GLU A 78 -11.94 16.84 7.81
C GLU A 78 -13.21 16.47 7.02
N SER A 79 -13.79 15.30 7.28
CA SER A 79 -15.10 14.95 6.72
C SER A 79 -16.18 15.89 7.27
N THR A 80 -16.81 16.64 6.37
CA THR A 80 -17.71 17.75 6.69
C THR A 80 -19.15 17.32 6.99
N THR A 81 -19.52 16.09 6.61
CA THR A 81 -20.88 15.57 6.78
C THR A 81 -20.81 14.11 7.24
N TRP A 82 -21.50 13.78 8.32
CA TRP A 82 -21.75 12.42 8.76
C TRP A 82 -23.24 12.15 8.67
N SER A 83 -23.64 11.20 7.84
CA SER A 83 -25.04 10.94 7.48
C SER A 83 -25.54 9.67 8.16
N PRO A 84 -26.40 9.80 9.20
CA PRO A 84 -26.96 8.64 9.89
C PRO A 84 -27.61 7.66 8.91
N GLY A 85 -27.37 6.37 9.10
CA GLY A 85 -27.96 5.32 8.28
C GLY A 85 -27.18 4.96 7.02
N ILE A 86 -26.12 5.71 6.65
CA ILE A 86 -25.17 5.23 5.64
C ILE A 86 -24.26 4.19 6.29
N VAL A 87 -24.33 2.94 5.82
CA VAL A 87 -23.57 1.82 6.38
C VAL A 87 -22.76 1.13 5.28
N PHE A 88 -21.45 1.03 5.45
CA PHE A 88 -20.59 0.34 4.49
C PHE A 88 -20.38 -1.13 4.88
N VAL A 89 -20.43 -2.00 3.87
CA VAL A 89 -20.19 -3.44 3.97
C VAL A 89 -18.98 -3.78 3.12
N CYS A 90 -17.82 -3.88 3.78
CA CYS A 90 -16.54 -4.17 3.14
C CYS A 90 -16.32 -5.69 3.12
N ASP A 91 -17.12 -6.44 2.36
CA ASP A 91 -17.17 -7.92 2.39
C ASP A 91 -16.49 -8.61 1.20
N ASN A 92 -16.23 -7.92 0.10
CA ASN A 92 -15.61 -8.49 -1.11
C ASN A 92 -14.08 -8.70 -1.00
N ASN A 93 -13.59 -9.01 0.21
CA ASN A 93 -12.16 -9.18 0.50
C ASN A 93 -11.69 -10.57 0.08
N SER A 94 -11.04 -10.67 -1.08
CA SER A 94 -10.48 -11.93 -1.57
C SER A 94 -9.11 -11.78 -2.25
N GLY A 95 -8.44 -12.91 -2.44
CA GLY A 95 -7.09 -12.98 -3.04
C GLY A 95 -6.00 -13.14 -1.98
N GLY A 96 -4.76 -12.79 -2.34
CA GLY A 96 -3.66 -12.77 -1.38
C GLY A 96 -3.79 -11.62 -0.36
N ILE A 97 -3.03 -11.70 0.73
CA ILE A 97 -3.07 -10.71 1.83
C ILE A 97 -2.93 -9.26 1.36
N GLY A 98 -2.11 -8.99 0.33
CA GLY A 98 -1.97 -7.65 -0.25
C GLY A 98 -3.25 -7.10 -0.89
N ASN A 99 -4.09 -7.96 -1.48
CA ASN A 99 -5.40 -7.55 -2.01
C ASN A 99 -6.40 -7.32 -0.88
N ILE A 100 -6.45 -8.25 0.08
CA ILE A 100 -7.41 -8.20 1.20
C ILE A 100 -7.17 -6.98 2.09
N ARG A 101 -5.92 -6.72 2.46
CA ARG A 101 -5.55 -5.51 3.23
C ARG A 101 -5.99 -4.25 2.49
N ASN A 102 -5.65 -4.16 1.20
CA ASN A 102 -5.91 -2.94 0.44
C ASN A 102 -7.40 -2.72 0.20
N TYR A 103 -8.18 -3.79 -0.04
CA TYR A 103 -9.62 -3.68 -0.20
C TYR A 103 -10.28 -3.12 1.06
N ILE A 104 -9.98 -3.69 2.23
CA ILE A 104 -10.58 -3.25 3.50
C ILE A 104 -10.26 -1.77 3.77
N LEU A 105 -8.98 -1.38 3.63
CA LEU A 105 -8.53 -0.02 3.89
C LEU A 105 -9.12 0.99 2.90
N THR A 106 -9.15 0.65 1.61
CA THR A 106 -9.77 1.48 0.56
C THR A 106 -11.27 1.61 0.78
N CYS A 107 -11.96 0.52 1.15
CA CYS A 107 -13.38 0.55 1.47
C CYS A 107 -13.69 1.47 2.65
N LEU A 108 -12.93 1.37 3.74
CA LEU A 108 -13.06 2.25 4.89
C LEU A 108 -12.76 3.72 4.54
N ARG A 109 -11.75 3.98 3.69
CA ARG A 109 -11.41 5.35 3.29
C ARG A 109 -12.53 6.00 2.48
N TYR A 110 -13.15 5.25 1.57
CA TYR A 110 -14.35 5.71 0.87
C TYR A 110 -15.56 5.85 1.80
N ALA A 111 -15.72 5.00 2.80
CA ALA A 111 -16.80 5.13 3.78
C ALA A 111 -16.70 6.45 4.57
N ILE A 112 -15.48 6.84 4.97
CA ILE A 112 -15.21 8.14 5.61
C ILE A 112 -15.54 9.30 4.66
N GLU A 113 -15.15 9.19 3.38
CA GLU A 113 -15.44 10.20 2.35
C GLU A 113 -16.94 10.35 2.07
N ALA A 114 -17.70 9.26 2.14
CA ALA A 114 -19.15 9.25 1.98
C ALA A 114 -19.90 9.79 3.22
N GLY A 115 -19.21 10.02 4.34
CA GLY A 115 -19.83 10.40 5.60
C GLY A 115 -20.59 9.26 6.28
N ALA A 116 -20.15 8.01 6.11
CA ALA A 116 -20.84 6.85 6.67
C ALA A 116 -20.80 6.81 8.19
N THR A 117 -21.93 6.58 8.86
CA THR A 117 -21.95 6.40 10.33
C THR A 117 -21.85 4.94 10.76
N GLY A 118 -21.82 4.00 9.81
CA GLY A 118 -21.77 2.58 10.09
C GLY A 118 -20.78 1.82 9.20
N LEU A 119 -20.14 0.81 9.79
CA LEU A 119 -19.29 -0.14 9.10
C LEU A 119 -19.65 -1.54 9.60
N VAL A 120 -19.93 -2.48 8.70
CA VAL A 120 -19.97 -3.91 9.07
C VAL A 120 -18.55 -4.42 9.16
N LEU A 121 -18.21 -5.11 10.25
CA LEU A 121 -16.89 -5.71 10.44
C LEU A 121 -16.50 -6.53 9.18
N PRO A 122 -15.37 -6.22 8.54
CA PRO A 122 -15.01 -6.89 7.30
C PRO A 122 -14.85 -8.41 7.48
N GLN A 123 -15.38 -9.17 6.52
CA GLN A 123 -15.21 -10.63 6.45
C GLN A 123 -14.26 -10.98 5.30
N ILE A 124 -13.57 -12.12 5.41
CA ILE A 124 -12.53 -12.51 4.46
C ILE A 124 -13.00 -13.74 3.69
N ARG A 125 -12.93 -13.69 2.35
CA ARG A 125 -13.17 -14.85 1.50
C ARG A 125 -11.93 -15.72 1.43
N THR A 126 -12.10 -17.02 1.65
CA THR A 126 -10.99 -17.98 1.59
C THR A 126 -10.73 -18.42 0.15
N ARG A 127 -9.53 -18.99 -0.04
CA ARG A 127 -9.07 -19.61 -1.28
C ARG A 127 -9.14 -21.13 -1.18
N SER A 128 -9.32 -21.79 -2.32
CA SER A 128 -9.17 -23.24 -2.43
C SER A 128 -7.73 -23.69 -2.23
N GLU A 129 -7.52 -24.70 -1.39
CA GLU A 129 -6.22 -25.36 -1.22
C GLU A 129 -5.83 -26.21 -2.44
N LYS A 130 -6.79 -26.58 -3.29
CA LYS A 130 -6.59 -27.43 -4.48
C LYS A 130 -6.44 -26.62 -5.78
N ASP A 131 -7.06 -25.45 -5.83
CA ASP A 131 -7.05 -24.53 -6.97
C ASP A 131 -6.78 -23.12 -6.47
N LEU A 132 -5.51 -22.72 -6.49
CA LEU A 132 -5.08 -21.43 -5.95
C LEU A 132 -5.71 -20.22 -6.66
N SER A 133 -6.28 -20.40 -7.85
CA SER A 133 -6.98 -19.34 -8.59
C SER A 133 -8.41 -19.10 -8.09
N ASN A 134 -9.02 -20.08 -7.42
CA ASN A 134 -10.33 -19.93 -6.82
C ASN A 134 -10.22 -19.26 -5.44
N ILE A 135 -10.33 -17.93 -5.46
CA ILE A 135 -10.22 -17.04 -4.29
C ILE A 135 -11.59 -16.64 -3.71
N MET A 136 -12.67 -17.21 -4.23
CA MET A 136 -14.04 -16.80 -3.94
C MET A 136 -14.80 -17.94 -3.24
N LEU A 137 -14.21 -18.51 -2.18
CA LEU A 137 -14.90 -19.52 -1.36
C LEU A 137 -15.69 -18.86 -0.21
N GLU A 138 -15.78 -19.59 0.90
CA GLU A 138 -16.51 -19.27 2.13
C GLU A 138 -15.93 -18.06 2.86
N TYR A 139 -16.80 -17.42 3.63
CA TYR A 139 -16.41 -16.32 4.51
C TYR A 139 -15.78 -16.84 5.80
N ARG A 140 -14.76 -16.12 6.26
CA ARG A 140 -14.17 -16.21 7.60
C ARG A 140 -14.27 -14.85 8.28
N GLY A 141 -14.21 -14.87 9.61
CA GLY A 141 -14.18 -13.66 10.43
C GLY A 141 -12.94 -12.81 10.17
N PHE A 142 -12.98 -11.57 10.67
CA PHE A 142 -11.86 -10.64 10.59
C PHE A 142 -10.58 -11.19 11.25
N ASP A 143 -10.77 -11.96 12.33
CA ASP A 143 -9.75 -12.67 13.11
C ASP A 143 -9.00 -13.78 12.34
N TYR A 144 -9.43 -14.10 11.12
CA TYR A 144 -8.73 -15.02 10.23
C TYR A 144 -7.32 -14.52 9.89
N PHE A 145 -7.15 -13.21 9.69
CA PHE A 145 -5.84 -12.59 9.45
C PHE A 145 -5.47 -11.52 10.47
N PHE A 146 -6.45 -10.81 11.01
CA PHE A 146 -6.20 -9.55 11.71
C PHE A 146 -6.56 -9.60 13.19
N ASP A 147 -5.98 -8.70 13.97
CA ASP A 147 -6.34 -8.46 15.36
C ASP A 147 -7.61 -7.59 15.40
N GLU A 148 -8.77 -8.21 15.64
CA GLU A 148 -10.06 -7.54 15.72
C GLU A 148 -10.11 -6.49 16.85
N GLY A 149 -9.51 -6.81 18.00
CA GLY A 149 -9.47 -5.91 19.15
C GLY A 149 -8.71 -4.63 18.81
N HIS A 150 -7.53 -4.79 18.19
CA HIS A 150 -6.73 -3.66 17.67
C HIS A 150 -7.52 -2.82 16.66
N PHE A 151 -8.17 -3.45 15.68
CA PHE A 151 -8.97 -2.74 14.68
C PHE A 151 -10.09 -1.91 15.32
N ARG A 152 -10.92 -2.55 16.15
CA ARG A 152 -12.07 -1.89 16.79
C ARG A 152 -11.65 -0.77 17.71
N GLN A 153 -10.63 -0.99 18.54
CA GLN A 153 -10.16 0.02 19.48
C GLN A 153 -9.62 1.24 18.74
N ASN A 154 -8.75 1.04 17.76
CA ASN A 154 -8.13 2.16 17.05
C ASN A 154 -9.10 2.90 16.14
N LEU A 155 -10.04 2.20 15.49
CA LEU A 155 -11.08 2.87 14.71
C LEU A 155 -12.04 3.66 15.62
N ARG A 156 -12.45 3.11 16.77
CA ARG A 156 -13.30 3.82 17.73
C ARG A 156 -12.65 5.08 18.29
N VAL A 157 -11.35 5.02 18.59
CA VAL A 157 -10.60 6.19 19.08
C VAL A 157 -10.41 7.22 17.96
N SER A 158 -10.11 6.75 16.75
CA SER A 158 -9.72 7.67 15.66
C SER A 158 -10.93 8.29 14.94
N CYS A 159 -12.01 7.52 14.76
CA CYS A 159 -13.21 7.93 14.02
C CYS A 159 -14.48 7.53 14.79
N PRO A 160 -14.76 8.17 15.95
CA PRO A 160 -15.88 7.81 16.81
C PRO A 160 -17.27 7.95 16.17
N GLN A 161 -17.36 8.63 15.03
CA GLN A 161 -18.59 8.77 14.23
C GLN A 161 -19.01 7.47 13.54
N ILE A 162 -18.09 6.52 13.35
CA ILE A 162 -18.36 5.22 12.72
C ILE A 162 -18.63 4.16 13.79
N SER A 163 -19.85 3.63 13.79
CA SER A 163 -20.20 2.45 14.59
C SER A 163 -19.86 1.17 13.83
N ILE A 164 -19.24 0.19 14.52
CA ILE A 164 -18.87 -1.10 13.94
C ILE A 164 -19.93 -2.15 14.30
N TYR A 165 -20.66 -2.66 13.32
CA TYR A 165 -21.59 -3.77 13.45
C TYR A 165 -20.86 -5.11 13.32
N ASN A 166 -21.24 -6.14 14.08
CA ASN A 166 -20.58 -7.46 13.99
C ASN A 166 -20.97 -8.19 12.70
N SER A 167 -22.21 -8.00 12.27
CA SER A 167 -22.77 -8.59 11.07
C SER A 167 -23.78 -7.65 10.41
N THR A 168 -24.25 -8.03 9.22
CA THR A 168 -25.35 -7.33 8.52
C THR A 168 -26.67 -7.40 9.27
N ASP A 169 -26.86 -8.42 10.13
CA ASP A 169 -28.08 -8.60 10.91
C ASP A 169 -28.18 -7.64 12.11
N ASP A 170 -27.04 -7.07 12.53
CA ASP A 170 -26.97 -6.12 13.64
C ASP A 170 -27.28 -4.68 13.21
N ILE A 171 -27.49 -4.43 11.91
CA ILE A 171 -27.82 -3.11 11.38
C ILE A 171 -29.29 -2.79 11.73
N PRO A 172 -29.56 -1.77 12.55
CA PRO A 172 -30.93 -1.39 12.90
C PRO A 172 -31.74 -1.05 11.65
N HIS A 173 -32.99 -1.52 11.59
CA HIS A 173 -33.94 -1.24 10.50
C HIS A 173 -33.45 -1.66 9.09
N ALA A 174 -32.45 -2.55 9.01
CA ALA A 174 -32.04 -3.10 7.72
C ALA A 174 -33.18 -3.89 7.05
N PRO A 175 -33.37 -3.73 5.73
CA PRO A 175 -34.40 -4.45 4.99
C PRO A 175 -34.17 -5.95 5.05
N LYS A 176 -35.27 -6.71 5.09
CA LYS A 176 -35.28 -8.17 5.02
C LYS A 176 -36.03 -8.62 3.75
N PRO A 177 -35.41 -9.41 2.85
CA PRO A 177 -34.06 -9.96 2.92
C PRO A 177 -32.98 -8.87 2.80
N PHE A 178 -31.83 -9.10 3.45
CA PHE A 178 -30.69 -8.17 3.39
C PHE A 178 -30.27 -7.94 1.95
N LYS A 179 -30.11 -6.67 1.58
CA LYS A 179 -29.62 -6.26 0.27
C LYS A 179 -28.80 -4.99 0.39
N ALA A 180 -27.52 -5.10 0.04
CA ALA A 180 -26.65 -3.94 -0.14
C ALA A 180 -26.74 -3.41 -1.57
N GLU A 181 -26.67 -2.10 -1.70
CA GLU A 181 -26.45 -1.42 -2.97
C GLU A 181 -24.99 -1.62 -3.39
N LYS A 182 -24.80 -2.25 -4.55
CA LYS A 182 -23.47 -2.51 -5.10
C LYS A 182 -23.04 -1.35 -5.98
N ILE A 183 -21.94 -0.68 -5.62
CA ILE A 183 -21.38 0.43 -6.41
C ILE A 183 -19.91 0.18 -6.75
N THR A 184 -19.45 0.83 -7.82
CA THR A 184 -18.02 0.91 -8.17
C THR A 184 -17.64 2.40 -8.18
N PRO A 185 -16.79 2.89 -7.27
CA PRO A 185 -16.52 4.33 -7.13
C PRO A 185 -16.12 5.03 -8.43
N HIS A 186 -15.34 4.37 -9.29
CA HIS A 186 -14.90 4.95 -10.57
C HIS A 186 -15.98 5.05 -11.66
N ASP A 187 -17.17 4.47 -11.44
CA ASP A 187 -18.32 4.58 -12.32
C ASP A 187 -19.26 5.73 -11.92
N LEU A 188 -19.01 6.36 -10.77
CA LEU A 188 -19.76 7.53 -10.31
C LEU A 188 -19.26 8.81 -10.99
N GLY A 189 -20.20 9.69 -11.34
CA GLY A 189 -19.91 10.97 -11.99
C GLY A 189 -19.35 10.84 -13.41
N ARG A 190 -18.77 11.94 -13.92
CA ARG A 190 -18.08 11.94 -15.21
C ARG A 190 -16.61 11.59 -14.99
N ARG A 191 -16.15 10.48 -15.59
CA ARG A 191 -14.72 10.15 -15.65
C ARG A 191 -13.98 11.26 -16.42
N GLY A 192 -12.91 11.76 -15.82
CA GLY A 192 -11.85 12.44 -16.58
C GLY A 192 -10.99 11.38 -17.26
N GLY A 193 -10.55 11.63 -18.49
CA GLY A 193 -9.71 10.69 -19.26
C GLY A 193 -10.47 9.81 -20.24
N CYS A 194 -9.74 9.28 -21.22
CA CYS A 194 -10.29 8.42 -22.29
C CYS A 194 -10.00 6.93 -22.05
N ASP A 195 -9.09 6.58 -21.13
CA ASP A 195 -8.78 5.19 -20.80
C ASP A 195 -9.67 4.71 -19.65
N ARG A 196 -10.48 3.68 -19.93
CA ARG A 196 -11.41 3.09 -18.95
C ARG A 196 -10.71 2.46 -17.75
N ARG A 197 -9.41 2.20 -17.86
CA ARG A 197 -8.58 1.68 -16.78
C ARG A 197 -8.15 2.76 -15.80
N GLU A 198 -8.23 4.05 -16.18
CA GLU A 198 -7.79 5.14 -15.33
C GLU A 198 -8.36 5.06 -13.92
N LEU A 199 -7.45 5.13 -12.93
CA LEU A 199 -7.85 5.36 -11.55
C LEU A 199 -8.70 6.62 -11.54
N ASN A 200 -9.76 6.64 -10.73
CA ASN A 200 -10.48 7.88 -10.52
C ASN A 200 -9.57 8.85 -9.75
N LYS A 201 -8.71 9.56 -10.48
CA LYS A 201 -7.81 10.60 -9.95
C LYS A 201 -8.59 11.79 -9.42
N HIS A 202 -9.92 11.77 -9.45
CA HIS A 202 -10.81 12.77 -8.89
C HIS A 202 -11.53 12.26 -7.63
N THR A 203 -10.85 11.52 -6.75
CA THR A 203 -11.42 11.11 -5.45
C THR A 203 -11.90 12.27 -4.57
N ASP A 204 -11.40 13.50 -4.79
CA ASP A 204 -11.91 14.76 -4.21
C ASP A 204 -13.38 15.02 -4.55
N ARG A 205 -13.90 14.34 -5.58
CA ARG A 205 -15.29 14.43 -6.02
C ARG A 205 -16.11 13.23 -5.61
N PHE A 206 -15.51 12.21 -5.00
CA PHE A 206 -16.25 10.99 -4.67
C PHE A 206 -17.42 11.28 -3.74
N GLY A 207 -17.23 12.08 -2.68
CA GLY A 207 -18.31 12.44 -1.75
C GLY A 207 -19.49 13.09 -2.48
N GLU A 208 -19.23 14.12 -3.29
CA GLU A 208 -20.27 14.80 -4.10
C GLU A 208 -20.95 13.82 -5.07
N GLN A 209 -20.19 13.00 -5.79
CA GLN A 209 -20.71 12.06 -6.78
C GLN A 209 -21.51 10.93 -6.13
N PHE A 210 -21.08 10.47 -4.94
CA PHE A 210 -21.79 9.48 -4.14
C PHE A 210 -23.15 10.01 -3.69
N TRP A 211 -23.22 11.27 -3.22
CA TRP A 211 -24.48 11.88 -2.82
C TRP A 211 -25.40 12.16 -4.00
N ALA A 212 -24.87 12.67 -5.12
CA ALA A 212 -25.66 12.84 -6.35
C ALA A 212 -26.24 11.51 -6.87
N HIS A 213 -25.46 10.42 -6.78
CA HIS A 213 -25.95 9.07 -7.10
C HIS A 213 -27.02 8.61 -6.10
N THR A 214 -26.78 8.81 -4.81
CA THR A 214 -27.72 8.42 -3.74
C THR A 214 -29.07 9.13 -3.86
N GLU A 215 -29.04 10.44 -4.14
CA GLU A 215 -30.22 11.28 -4.38
C GLU A 215 -30.98 10.82 -5.62
N LYS A 216 -30.28 10.62 -6.75
CA LYS A 216 -30.90 10.11 -7.98
C LYS A 216 -31.62 8.78 -7.76
N ILE A 217 -30.98 7.83 -7.07
CA ILE A 217 -31.61 6.54 -6.73
C ILE A 217 -32.80 6.74 -5.79
N ALA A 218 -32.69 7.65 -4.81
CA ALA A 218 -33.81 7.95 -3.92
C ALA A 218 -35.01 8.53 -4.69
N GLU A 219 -34.78 9.42 -5.66
CA GLU A 219 -35.84 9.96 -6.51
C GLU A 219 -36.46 8.89 -7.43
N GLU A 220 -35.64 8.11 -8.12
CA GLU A 220 -36.09 7.06 -9.06
C GLU A 220 -36.99 6.02 -8.38
N TYR A 221 -36.59 5.59 -7.18
CA TYR A 221 -37.29 4.54 -6.42
C TYR A 221 -38.18 5.08 -5.29
N LYS A 222 -38.34 6.41 -5.18
CA LYS A 222 -39.11 7.08 -4.11
C LYS A 222 -38.69 6.64 -2.70
N LEU A 223 -37.38 6.48 -2.48
CA LEU A 223 -36.82 6.07 -1.20
C LEU A 223 -36.77 7.27 -0.25
N PRO A 224 -36.98 7.06 1.06
CA PRO A 224 -36.75 8.11 2.04
C PRO A 224 -35.27 8.50 2.10
N PRO A 225 -34.96 9.73 2.57
CA PRO A 225 -33.59 10.12 2.86
C PRO A 225 -32.91 9.13 3.82
N PRO A 226 -31.60 8.88 3.66
CA PRO A 226 -30.87 8.01 4.59
C PRO A 226 -31.00 8.49 6.04
N SER A 227 -31.34 7.57 6.93
CA SER A 227 -31.46 7.80 8.37
C SER A 227 -31.31 6.49 9.12
N LEU A 228 -31.28 6.51 10.46
CA LEU A 228 -31.23 5.28 11.27
C LEU A 228 -32.47 4.38 11.04
N GLU A 229 -33.63 4.97 10.79
CA GLU A 229 -34.88 4.25 10.47
C GLU A 229 -34.92 3.75 9.02
N HIS A 230 -34.10 4.36 8.16
CA HIS A 230 -34.04 4.07 6.74
C HIS A 230 -32.57 3.94 6.28
N PRO A 231 -31.85 2.91 6.76
CA PRO A 231 -30.45 2.75 6.45
C PRO A 231 -30.26 2.40 4.96
N ARG A 232 -29.14 2.87 4.41
CA ARG A 232 -28.66 2.50 3.08
C ARG A 232 -27.35 1.75 3.26
N MET A 233 -27.36 0.47 2.93
CA MET A 233 -26.17 -0.37 2.98
C MET A 233 -25.44 -0.32 1.65
N ILE A 234 -24.20 0.14 1.68
CA ILE A 234 -23.34 0.29 0.52
C ILE A 234 -22.30 -0.81 0.55
N ALA A 235 -22.16 -1.55 -0.53
CA ALA A 235 -21.10 -2.51 -0.69
C ALA A 235 -20.40 -2.29 -2.03
N PHE A 236 -19.11 -2.53 -2.08
CA PHE A 236 -18.37 -2.35 -3.32
C PHE A 236 -18.34 -3.61 -4.16
N ASN A 237 -18.26 -3.43 -5.48
CA ASN A 237 -17.90 -4.52 -6.38
C ASN A 237 -16.46 -5.00 -6.12
N TRP A 238 -16.14 -6.21 -6.56
CA TRP A 238 -14.76 -6.70 -6.48
C TRP A 238 -13.88 -5.93 -7.48
N GLY A 239 -12.64 -5.62 -7.10
CA GLY A 239 -11.68 -4.88 -7.94
C GLY A 239 -11.38 -3.45 -7.49
N VAL A 240 -12.17 -2.88 -6.57
CA VAL A 240 -12.01 -1.48 -6.10
C VAL A 240 -10.78 -1.25 -5.22
N GLN A 241 -10.06 -2.30 -4.84
CA GLN A 241 -8.92 -2.16 -3.92
C GLN A 241 -7.86 -1.19 -4.42
N TRP A 242 -7.75 -0.96 -5.73
CA TRP A 242 -6.74 -0.09 -6.33
C TRP A 242 -7.27 1.29 -6.73
N ASP A 243 -8.53 1.62 -6.43
CA ASP A 243 -9.18 2.81 -6.98
C ASP A 243 -8.83 4.11 -6.25
N TRP A 244 -8.25 4.03 -5.05
CA TRP A 244 -7.95 5.21 -4.23
C TRP A 244 -6.50 5.67 -4.35
N PRO A 245 -6.21 6.87 -4.88
CA PRO A 245 -4.87 7.43 -4.97
C PRO A 245 -4.39 7.94 -3.60
N VAL A 246 -3.61 7.12 -2.88
CA VAL A 246 -3.24 7.36 -1.48
C VAL A 246 -2.40 8.63 -1.27
N PHE A 247 -1.68 9.07 -2.31
CA PHE A 247 -0.85 10.29 -2.25
C PHE A 247 -1.63 11.56 -1.89
N ARG A 248 -2.96 11.55 -2.01
CA ARG A 248 -3.83 12.67 -1.66
C ARG A 248 -4.06 12.85 -0.17
N ASP A 249 -3.92 11.80 0.64
CA ASP A 249 -4.21 11.88 2.07
C ASP A 249 -3.04 12.38 2.91
N GLY A 250 -1.88 12.64 2.28
CA GLY A 250 -0.66 13.10 2.95
C GLY A 250 0.21 11.96 3.49
N PRO A 251 1.54 12.15 3.56
CA PRO A 251 2.50 11.11 3.89
C PRO A 251 2.26 10.50 5.29
N GLU A 252 1.84 11.31 6.26
CA GLU A 252 1.56 10.84 7.62
C GLU A 252 0.43 9.81 7.66
N PHE A 253 -0.62 9.99 6.86
CA PHE A 253 -1.77 9.10 6.86
C PHE A 253 -1.43 7.83 6.11
N VAL A 254 -0.83 7.96 4.93
CA VAL A 254 -0.36 6.82 4.13
C VAL A 254 0.59 5.93 4.93
N ALA A 255 1.54 6.51 5.66
CA ALA A 255 2.51 5.76 6.45
C ALA A 255 1.92 5.00 7.65
N THR A 256 0.74 5.39 8.15
CA THR A 256 0.18 4.82 9.39
C THR A 256 -1.11 4.04 9.18
N TYR A 257 -1.89 4.36 8.16
CA TYR A 257 -3.25 3.85 7.98
C TYR A 257 -3.30 2.33 7.81
N GLY A 258 -2.33 1.76 7.09
CA GLY A 258 -2.21 0.29 6.96
C GLY A 258 -1.94 -0.45 8.28
N GLY A 259 -1.44 0.26 9.31
CA GLY A 259 -1.28 -0.25 10.66
C GLY A 259 -2.61 -0.50 11.40
N LEU A 260 -3.74 -0.03 10.87
CA LEU A 260 -5.07 -0.34 11.41
C LEU A 260 -5.38 -1.83 11.27
N LEU A 261 -4.83 -2.49 10.24
CA LEU A 261 -4.94 -3.92 10.00
C LEU A 261 -3.71 -4.67 10.54
N ARG A 262 -3.55 -4.70 11.86
CA ARG A 262 -2.53 -5.51 12.51
C ARG A 262 -2.84 -6.99 12.35
N PHE A 263 -1.84 -7.83 12.08
CA PHE A 263 -2.04 -9.27 12.00
C PHE A 263 -2.36 -9.89 13.37
N ARG A 264 -3.06 -11.02 13.38
CA ARG A 264 -3.34 -11.77 14.61
C ARG A 264 -2.05 -12.16 15.34
N ARG A 265 -2.10 -12.13 16.68
CA ARG A 265 -0.92 -12.14 17.55
C ARG A 265 -0.09 -13.41 17.47
N ASP A 266 -0.73 -14.57 17.42
CA ASP A 266 -0.09 -15.88 17.32
C ASP A 266 0.76 -16.03 16.04
N ILE A 267 0.28 -15.53 14.90
CA ILE A 267 1.03 -15.50 13.64
C ILE A 267 2.20 -14.52 13.73
N MET A 268 1.99 -13.34 14.34
CA MET A 268 3.08 -12.39 14.58
C MET A 268 4.20 -13.00 15.43
N ASP A 269 3.83 -13.63 16.54
CA ASP A 269 4.78 -14.27 17.44
C ASP A 269 5.54 -15.41 16.74
N LEU A 270 4.87 -16.21 15.90
CA LEU A 270 5.51 -17.23 15.08
C LEU A 270 6.47 -16.62 14.04
N GLY A 271 6.09 -15.54 13.36
CA GLY A 271 6.94 -14.83 12.40
C GLY A 271 8.19 -14.23 13.04
N TYR A 272 8.08 -13.65 14.25
CA TYR A 272 9.24 -13.15 14.98
C TYR A 272 10.17 -14.26 15.47
N ARG A 273 9.63 -15.41 15.92
CA ARG A 273 10.46 -16.58 16.22
C ARG A 273 11.17 -17.13 14.98
N ALA A 274 10.45 -17.26 13.85
CA ALA A 274 11.03 -17.65 12.58
C ALA A 274 12.14 -16.68 12.12
N THR A 275 11.96 -15.38 12.33
CA THR A 275 13.01 -14.38 12.08
C THR A 275 14.24 -14.64 12.95
N ALA A 276 14.07 -14.88 14.26
CA ALA A 276 15.19 -15.20 15.15
C ALA A 276 15.92 -16.48 14.71
N TYR A 277 15.20 -17.52 14.29
CA TYR A 277 15.79 -18.73 13.73
C TYR A 277 16.53 -18.46 12.41
N MET A 278 16.00 -17.58 11.55
CA MET A 278 16.66 -17.19 10.31
C MET A 278 17.99 -16.46 10.58
N ARG A 279 18.04 -15.59 11.59
CA ARG A 279 19.26 -14.92 12.04
C ARG A 279 20.30 -15.94 12.54
N GLN A 280 19.88 -16.97 13.26
CA GLN A 280 20.75 -18.07 13.72
C GLN A 280 21.25 -18.93 12.55
N PHE A 281 20.36 -19.26 11.61
CA PHE A 281 20.71 -19.96 10.37
C PHE A 281 21.78 -19.18 9.59
N ALA A 282 21.57 -17.88 9.38
CA ALA A 282 22.55 -17.03 8.71
C ALA A 282 23.88 -17.01 9.46
N ALA A 283 23.87 -16.84 10.79
CA ALA A 283 25.10 -16.83 11.57
C ALA A 283 25.91 -18.13 11.43
N ARG A 284 25.25 -19.28 11.31
CA ARG A 284 25.90 -20.58 11.12
C ARG A 284 26.40 -20.80 9.70
N GLU A 285 25.57 -20.56 8.69
CA GLU A 285 25.89 -20.87 7.28
C GLU A 285 26.74 -19.78 6.61
N ALA A 286 26.62 -18.53 7.07
CA ALA A 286 27.24 -17.36 6.44
C ALA A 286 28.22 -16.61 7.37
N SER A 287 28.46 -17.09 8.59
CA SER A 287 29.29 -16.40 9.60
C SER A 287 28.85 -14.95 9.88
N SER A 288 27.56 -14.65 9.64
CA SER A 288 26.95 -13.34 9.78
C SER A 288 25.46 -13.49 10.04
N PRO A 289 24.84 -12.73 10.96
CA PRO A 289 23.39 -12.82 11.19
C PRO A 289 22.58 -12.20 10.04
N LEU A 290 23.24 -11.61 9.05
CA LEU A 290 22.59 -10.89 7.96
C LEU A 290 22.05 -11.84 6.90
N TYR A 291 20.82 -11.60 6.43
CA TYR A 291 20.19 -12.37 5.38
C TYR A 291 19.39 -11.49 4.41
N VAL A 292 19.30 -11.98 3.18
CA VAL A 292 18.40 -11.44 2.16
C VAL A 292 17.07 -12.18 2.20
N GLY A 293 15.95 -11.45 2.15
CA GLY A 293 14.63 -12.02 1.97
C GLY A 293 14.28 -12.07 0.48
N MET A 294 13.84 -13.23 -0.01
CA MET A 294 13.43 -13.42 -1.40
C MET A 294 11.97 -13.86 -1.46
N HIS A 295 11.16 -13.16 -2.24
CA HIS A 295 9.80 -13.59 -2.57
C HIS A 295 9.74 -14.05 -4.03
N LEU A 296 9.69 -15.37 -4.21
CA LEU A 296 9.57 -16.01 -5.52
C LEU A 296 8.11 -16.37 -5.78
N ARG A 297 7.49 -15.65 -6.72
CA ARG A 297 6.08 -15.83 -7.08
C ARG A 297 5.97 -16.49 -8.44
N THR A 298 5.76 -17.80 -8.43
CA THR A 298 5.75 -18.68 -9.61
C THR A 298 4.79 -19.86 -9.45
N GLU A 299 3.84 -19.73 -8.54
CA GLU A 299 2.77 -20.70 -8.34
C GLU A 299 1.85 -20.74 -9.58
N SER A 300 1.05 -21.80 -9.70
CA SER A 300 0.24 -22.07 -10.88
C SER A 300 -0.81 -21.00 -11.19
N ASP A 301 -1.19 -20.17 -10.22
CA ASP A 301 -2.12 -19.04 -10.37
C ASP A 301 -1.43 -17.72 -10.75
N ALA A 302 -0.09 -17.69 -10.87
CA ALA A 302 0.64 -16.52 -11.35
C ALA A 302 0.32 -16.25 -12.84
N LEU A 303 0.11 -14.98 -13.20
CA LEU A 303 -0.30 -14.63 -14.56
C LEU A 303 0.82 -14.91 -15.57
N SER A 304 0.45 -15.35 -16.77
CA SER A 304 1.38 -15.72 -17.84
C SER A 304 2.34 -14.61 -18.23
N ARG A 305 1.94 -13.34 -18.07
CA ARG A 305 2.74 -12.14 -18.37
C ARG A 305 3.68 -11.69 -17.24
N TRP A 306 3.66 -12.34 -16.08
CA TRP A 306 4.56 -12.01 -14.97
C TRP A 306 5.97 -12.57 -15.25
N PRO A 307 7.02 -11.94 -14.67
CA PRO A 307 8.38 -12.45 -14.75
C PRO A 307 8.45 -13.93 -14.37
N LYS A 308 9.14 -14.74 -15.17
CA LYS A 308 9.26 -16.18 -14.98
C LYS A 308 10.31 -16.52 -13.92
N PHE A 309 10.41 -17.81 -13.61
CA PHE A 309 11.38 -18.34 -12.65
C PHE A 309 12.81 -17.86 -12.94
N ASP A 310 13.29 -17.99 -14.19
CA ASP A 310 14.68 -17.62 -14.53
C ASP A 310 14.92 -16.11 -14.39
N GLU A 311 13.94 -15.28 -14.77
CA GLU A 311 14.02 -13.82 -14.62
C GLU A 311 14.06 -13.40 -13.15
N GLN A 312 13.17 -13.97 -12.31
CA GLN A 312 13.14 -13.66 -10.87
C GLN A 312 14.39 -14.21 -10.17
N SER A 313 14.65 -15.51 -10.29
CA SER A 313 15.73 -16.19 -9.55
C SER A 313 17.11 -15.70 -9.95
N GLY A 314 17.39 -15.52 -11.25
CA GLY A 314 18.65 -14.98 -11.74
C GLY A 314 18.93 -13.59 -11.17
N ALA A 315 17.96 -12.68 -11.32
CA ALA A 315 18.05 -11.33 -10.80
C ALA A 315 18.23 -11.28 -9.27
N TYR A 316 17.51 -12.11 -8.53
CA TYR A 316 17.63 -12.16 -7.07
C TYR A 316 19.02 -12.61 -6.63
N LEU A 317 19.53 -13.69 -7.21
CA LEU A 317 20.83 -14.25 -6.85
C LEU A 317 21.97 -13.32 -7.25
N GLU A 318 21.93 -12.73 -8.44
CA GLU A 318 22.92 -11.75 -8.89
C GLU A 318 22.96 -10.52 -7.97
N LYS A 319 21.79 -9.95 -7.64
CA LYS A 319 21.70 -8.79 -6.76
C LYS A 319 22.22 -9.13 -5.35
N ALA A 320 21.76 -10.23 -4.76
CA ALA A 320 22.20 -10.65 -3.43
C ALA A 320 23.71 -10.94 -3.37
N ALA A 321 24.27 -11.58 -4.40
CA ALA A 321 25.70 -11.86 -4.51
C ALA A 321 26.53 -10.57 -4.67
N SER A 322 26.05 -9.60 -5.47
CA SER A 322 26.72 -8.30 -5.63
C SER A 322 26.83 -7.53 -4.30
N MET A 323 25.86 -7.75 -3.40
CA MET A 323 25.83 -7.21 -2.05
C MET A 323 26.54 -8.10 -1.02
N LYS A 324 27.15 -9.20 -1.45
CA LYS A 324 27.91 -10.16 -0.64
C LYS A 324 27.08 -10.88 0.43
N TYR A 325 25.76 -11.02 0.23
CA TYR A 325 24.95 -11.89 1.09
C TYR A 325 25.31 -13.37 0.85
N LYS A 326 25.31 -14.14 1.94
CA LYS A 326 25.62 -15.58 1.93
C LYS A 326 24.53 -16.45 2.55
N ALA A 327 23.48 -15.83 3.10
CA ALA A 327 22.28 -16.51 3.58
C ALA A 327 21.03 -15.82 3.03
N ALA A 328 20.02 -16.60 2.68
CA ALA A 328 18.74 -16.10 2.18
C ALA A 328 17.55 -16.87 2.76
N TYR A 329 16.48 -16.13 3.04
CA TYR A 329 15.16 -16.68 3.33
C TYR A 329 14.31 -16.64 2.07
N LEU A 330 13.72 -17.77 1.67
CA LEU A 330 12.89 -17.88 0.47
C LEU A 330 11.41 -18.09 0.83
N ALA A 331 10.59 -17.09 0.54
CA ALA A 331 9.14 -17.18 0.56
C ALA A 331 8.63 -17.59 -0.83
N THR A 332 7.96 -18.74 -0.90
CA THR A 332 7.32 -19.25 -2.12
C THR A 332 6.35 -20.38 -1.78
N GLY A 333 5.29 -20.50 -2.57
CA GLY A 333 4.40 -21.66 -2.62
C GLY A 333 4.85 -22.74 -3.60
N ASN A 334 5.86 -22.51 -4.44
CA ASN A 334 6.34 -23.48 -5.43
C ASN A 334 7.59 -24.24 -4.92
N GLN A 335 7.37 -25.41 -4.31
CA GLN A 335 8.45 -26.22 -3.72
C GLN A 335 9.47 -26.76 -4.74
N THR A 336 9.05 -26.98 -5.99
CA THR A 336 9.95 -27.46 -7.04
C THR A 336 10.94 -26.38 -7.43
N GLU A 337 10.45 -25.16 -7.62
CA GLU A 337 11.30 -24.02 -7.95
C GLU A 337 12.10 -23.50 -6.77
N ALA A 338 11.59 -23.66 -5.54
CA ALA A 338 12.36 -23.42 -4.33
C ALA A 338 13.67 -24.23 -4.30
N ARG A 339 13.58 -25.54 -4.63
CA ARG A 339 14.76 -26.42 -4.70
C ARG A 339 15.72 -25.98 -5.80
N LYS A 340 15.20 -25.65 -7.00
CA LYS A 340 16.03 -25.16 -8.11
C LYS A 340 16.81 -23.90 -7.73
N LEU A 341 16.14 -22.92 -7.11
CA LEU A 341 16.77 -21.67 -6.67
C LEU A 341 17.84 -21.95 -5.60
N ALA A 342 17.53 -22.76 -4.59
CA ALA A 342 18.48 -23.11 -3.53
C ALA A 342 19.74 -23.81 -4.08
N THR A 343 19.58 -24.75 -5.01
CA THR A 343 20.71 -25.40 -5.69
C THR A 343 21.55 -24.39 -6.45
N ALA A 344 20.92 -23.54 -7.27
CA ALA A 344 21.64 -22.52 -8.05
C ALA A 344 22.38 -21.50 -7.15
N ALA A 345 21.78 -21.10 -6.03
CA ALA A 345 22.37 -20.20 -5.06
C ALA A 345 23.64 -20.78 -4.42
N LEU A 346 23.60 -22.06 -4.05
CA LEU A 346 24.74 -22.77 -3.47
C LEU A 346 25.85 -22.96 -4.50
N GLU A 347 25.54 -23.49 -5.68
CA GLU A 347 26.53 -23.84 -6.71
C GLU A 347 27.22 -22.60 -7.31
N ARG A 348 26.46 -21.52 -7.55
CA ARG A 348 26.98 -20.35 -8.27
C ARG A 348 27.58 -19.30 -7.34
N TYR A 349 27.04 -19.18 -6.13
CA TYR A 349 27.38 -18.07 -5.23
C TYR A 349 27.79 -18.49 -3.82
N GLY A 350 27.74 -19.79 -3.50
CA GLY A 350 27.99 -20.29 -2.15
C GLY A 350 27.03 -19.68 -1.12
N MET A 351 25.76 -19.49 -1.51
CA MET A 351 24.73 -18.90 -0.68
C MET A 351 23.78 -19.97 -0.16
N ALA A 352 23.60 -20.03 1.16
CA ALA A 352 22.63 -20.93 1.79
C ALA A 352 21.22 -20.32 1.72
N VAL A 353 20.26 -21.07 1.19
CA VAL A 353 18.87 -20.63 1.04
C VAL A 353 17.96 -21.58 1.79
N VAL A 354 17.02 -21.04 2.57
CA VAL A 354 16.08 -21.83 3.37
C VAL A 354 14.66 -21.28 3.26
N THR A 355 13.68 -22.18 3.21
CA THR A 355 12.24 -21.83 3.29
C THR A 355 11.73 -21.92 4.72
N LYS A 356 10.55 -21.35 5.03
CA LYS A 356 9.93 -21.46 6.36
C LYS A 356 9.82 -22.89 6.88
N HIS A 357 9.45 -23.83 6.01
CA HIS A 357 9.25 -25.22 6.40
C HIS A 357 10.57 -25.86 6.84
N GLN A 358 11.61 -25.71 6.02
CA GLN A 358 12.95 -26.22 6.30
C GLN A 358 13.56 -25.55 7.54
N LEU A 359 13.37 -24.23 7.69
CA LEU A 359 13.88 -23.48 8.83
C LEU A 359 13.27 -23.99 10.15
N LEU A 360 11.98 -24.32 10.15
CA LEU A 360 11.25 -24.78 11.33
C LEU A 360 11.38 -26.29 11.60
N GLU A 361 12.04 -27.08 10.76
CA GLU A 361 12.26 -28.52 11.01
C GLU A 361 12.99 -28.78 12.34
N ALA A 362 13.94 -27.90 12.71
CA ALA A 362 14.63 -27.95 13.99
C ALA A 362 13.78 -27.49 15.20
N HIS A 363 12.55 -27.03 14.96
CA HIS A 363 11.65 -26.44 15.96
C HIS A 363 10.25 -27.07 15.89
N PRO A 364 10.06 -28.33 16.34
CA PRO A 364 8.83 -29.10 16.09
C PRO A 364 7.53 -28.43 16.55
N LYS A 365 7.57 -27.68 17.67
CA LYS A 365 6.40 -26.94 18.17
C LYS A 365 5.98 -25.81 17.22
N ASP A 366 6.95 -25.04 16.73
CA ASP A 366 6.70 -23.94 15.79
C ASP A 366 6.34 -24.46 14.40
N LEU A 367 6.92 -25.59 13.96
CA LEU A 367 6.51 -26.27 12.73
C LEU A 367 5.07 -26.78 12.81
N ALA A 368 4.65 -27.34 13.94
CA ALA A 368 3.27 -27.74 14.16
C ALA A 368 2.31 -26.54 14.14
N ALA A 369 2.71 -25.42 14.76
CA ALA A 369 1.95 -24.18 14.70
C ALA A 369 1.81 -23.66 13.26
N LEU A 370 2.89 -23.67 12.47
CA LEU A 370 2.84 -23.31 11.05
C LEU A 370 1.89 -24.22 10.26
N LYS A 371 1.96 -25.54 10.47
CA LYS A 371 1.12 -26.53 9.77
C LYS A 371 -0.36 -26.44 10.14
N ALA A 372 -0.69 -25.88 11.29
CA ALA A 372 -2.07 -25.63 11.70
C ALA A 372 -2.69 -24.40 11.00
N LEU A 373 -1.86 -23.53 10.41
CA LEU A 373 -2.31 -22.38 9.62
C LEU A 373 -2.69 -22.81 8.20
N THR A 374 -3.70 -22.15 7.65
CA THR A 374 -4.07 -22.29 6.23
C THR A 374 -2.94 -21.77 5.33
N TRP A 375 -3.00 -22.12 4.03
CA TRP A 375 -2.01 -21.66 3.05
C TRP A 375 -1.82 -20.13 3.05
N ASP A 376 -2.91 -19.35 2.99
CA ASP A 376 -2.81 -17.88 3.01
C ASP A 376 -2.34 -17.36 4.38
N GLN A 377 -2.71 -18.01 5.50
CA GLN A 377 -2.22 -17.64 6.82
C GLN A 377 -0.72 -17.88 6.96
N GLN A 378 -0.17 -18.95 6.36
CA GLN A 378 1.27 -19.18 6.35
C GLN A 378 2.04 -18.12 5.56
N ALA A 379 1.40 -17.41 4.62
CA ALA A 379 2.04 -16.29 3.91
C ALA A 379 2.24 -15.07 4.82
N LEU A 380 1.48 -14.93 5.91
CA LEU A 380 1.69 -13.89 6.91
C LEU A 380 3.01 -14.10 7.68
N VAL A 381 3.39 -15.35 7.94
CA VAL A 381 4.69 -15.69 8.54
C VAL A 381 5.81 -15.25 7.61
N ASP A 382 5.69 -15.54 6.30
CA ASP A 382 6.64 -15.06 5.29
C ASP A 382 6.70 -13.53 5.28
N PHE A 383 5.54 -12.85 5.33
CA PHE A 383 5.46 -11.40 5.33
C PHE A 383 6.32 -10.79 6.45
N ILE A 384 6.20 -11.32 7.68
CA ILE A 384 6.97 -10.84 8.84
C ILE A 384 8.47 -11.11 8.66
N VAL A 385 8.87 -12.32 8.26
CA VAL A 385 10.30 -12.65 8.09
C VAL A 385 10.95 -11.81 6.98
N LEU A 386 10.20 -11.50 5.92
CA LEU A 386 10.67 -10.64 4.83
C LEU A 386 10.77 -9.17 5.24
N LEU A 387 9.83 -8.65 6.05
CA LEU A 387 9.96 -7.31 6.63
C LEU A 387 11.23 -7.15 7.47
N GLU A 388 11.63 -8.20 8.18
CA GLU A 388 12.80 -8.20 9.06
C GLU A 388 14.13 -8.50 8.34
N SER A 389 14.12 -8.77 7.04
CA SER A 389 15.34 -9.02 6.24
C SER A 389 16.23 -7.79 6.11
N ASP A 390 17.54 -7.97 5.90
CA ASP A 390 18.45 -6.82 5.71
C ASP A 390 18.35 -6.23 4.31
N TYR A 391 18.01 -7.07 3.34
CA TYR A 391 17.63 -6.65 2.01
C TYR A 391 16.49 -7.52 1.48
N PHE A 392 15.50 -6.92 0.82
CA PHE A 392 14.36 -7.63 0.27
C PHE A 392 14.40 -7.65 -1.25
N LEU A 393 14.13 -8.83 -1.82
CA LEU A 393 14.04 -9.09 -3.25
C LEU A 393 12.66 -9.66 -3.53
N GLY A 394 11.90 -9.01 -4.41
CA GLY A 394 10.58 -9.47 -4.79
C GLY A 394 10.26 -9.17 -6.24
N VAL A 395 9.01 -9.38 -6.62
CA VAL A 395 8.53 -9.17 -8.00
C VAL A 395 7.42 -8.13 -8.03
N SER A 396 7.56 -7.14 -8.92
CA SER A 396 6.74 -5.92 -9.01
C SER A 396 5.24 -6.17 -9.14
N PRO A 397 4.73 -7.02 -10.07
CA PRO A 397 3.30 -7.22 -10.22
C PRO A 397 2.61 -7.92 -9.04
N SER A 398 3.37 -8.38 -8.03
CA SER A 398 2.80 -9.00 -6.83
C SER A 398 2.53 -7.96 -5.75
N SER A 399 1.25 -7.74 -5.43
CA SER A 399 0.84 -6.88 -4.32
C SER A 399 1.44 -7.31 -2.98
N PHE A 400 1.79 -8.59 -2.81
CA PHE A 400 2.53 -9.07 -1.64
C PHE A 400 3.93 -8.45 -1.56
N SER A 401 4.72 -8.51 -2.65
CA SER A 401 6.05 -7.90 -2.70
C SER A 401 5.98 -6.39 -2.54
N MET A 402 5.00 -5.75 -3.19
CA MET A 402 4.84 -4.29 -3.12
C MET A 402 4.51 -3.83 -1.71
N ASN A 403 3.60 -4.51 -1.00
CA ASN A 403 3.29 -4.21 0.39
C ASN A 403 4.56 -4.31 1.27
N ILE A 404 5.35 -5.38 1.12
CA ILE A 404 6.59 -5.54 1.89
C ILE A 404 7.58 -4.42 1.60
N ALA A 405 7.81 -4.08 0.32
CA ALA A 405 8.72 -3.00 -0.06
C ALA A 405 8.25 -1.65 0.48
N LEU A 406 6.98 -1.30 0.29
CA LEU A 406 6.40 -0.04 0.78
C LEU A 406 6.41 0.04 2.31
N LYS A 407 6.15 -1.06 3.01
CA LYS A 407 6.22 -1.11 4.47
C LYS A 407 7.67 -0.95 4.96
N ARG A 408 8.64 -1.63 4.34
CA ARG A 408 10.09 -1.50 4.64
C ARG A 408 10.62 -0.09 4.41
N HIS A 409 10.07 0.63 3.44
CA HIS A 409 10.39 2.02 3.17
C HIS A 409 10.21 2.92 4.39
N LEU A 410 9.18 2.65 5.20
CA LEU A 410 8.82 3.45 6.38
C LEU A 410 9.89 3.44 7.48
N LYS A 411 10.88 2.54 7.42
CA LYS A 411 12.06 2.54 8.30
C LYS A 411 12.96 3.75 8.09
N GLY A 412 12.76 4.50 6.99
CA GLY A 412 13.50 5.72 6.66
C GLY A 412 13.04 6.92 7.51
N GLU A 413 12.20 7.77 6.92
CA GLU A 413 11.83 9.08 7.47
C GLU A 413 10.59 8.98 8.41
N GLY A 414 10.20 7.76 8.81
CA GLY A 414 9.09 7.49 9.71
C GLY A 414 7.76 8.01 9.17
N LEU A 415 7.06 8.82 9.98
CA LEU A 415 5.76 9.41 9.63
C LEU A 415 5.77 10.22 8.34
N TYR A 416 6.88 10.88 8.02
CA TYR A 416 6.97 11.78 6.87
C TYR A 416 7.74 11.14 5.70
N THR A 417 7.73 9.80 5.65
CA THR A 417 8.35 9.04 4.57
C THR A 417 7.81 9.48 3.22
N ARG A 418 8.71 10.01 2.39
CA ARG A 418 8.44 10.36 1.00
C ARG A 418 7.93 9.16 0.20
N PRO A 419 7.21 9.36 -0.92
CA PRO A 419 6.80 8.27 -1.79
C PRO A 419 7.96 7.38 -2.24
N TRP A 420 7.69 6.09 -2.41
CA TRP A 420 8.66 5.12 -2.91
C TRP A 420 9.10 5.45 -4.33
N LYS A 421 10.41 5.38 -4.60
CA LYS A 421 10.94 5.55 -5.96
C LYS A 421 10.85 4.23 -6.74
N ILE A 422 9.84 4.15 -7.61
CA ILE A 422 9.57 2.98 -8.47
C ILE A 422 10.68 2.80 -9.52
N GLY A 423 11.05 1.55 -9.83
CA GLY A 423 11.96 1.20 -10.93
C GLY A 423 13.45 1.57 -10.75
N GLY A 424 13.85 2.11 -9.61
CA GLY A 424 15.25 2.43 -9.28
C GLY A 424 15.77 1.65 -8.06
N ASP A 425 16.76 2.22 -7.37
CA ASP A 425 17.31 1.66 -6.12
C ASP A 425 16.32 1.62 -4.94
N GLY A 426 15.08 2.08 -5.13
CA GLY A 426 14.01 2.02 -4.14
C GLY A 426 14.33 2.79 -2.85
N ASP A 427 14.14 2.13 -1.71
CA ASP A 427 14.52 2.56 -0.36
C ASP A 427 15.97 2.21 0.02
N GLY A 428 16.75 1.62 -0.89
CA GLY A 428 18.07 1.07 -0.61
C GLY A 428 18.07 -0.20 0.26
N ARG A 429 16.89 -0.77 0.55
CA ARG A 429 16.67 -1.97 1.37
C ARG A 429 15.79 -3.01 0.67
N SER A 430 15.17 -2.68 -0.45
CA SER A 430 14.28 -3.54 -1.21
C SER A 430 14.39 -3.26 -2.70
N TRP A 431 14.32 -4.31 -3.51
CA TRP A 431 14.27 -4.22 -4.96
C TRP A 431 13.27 -5.21 -5.54
N LEU A 432 12.47 -4.71 -6.48
CA LEU A 432 11.42 -5.50 -7.13
C LEU A 432 11.77 -5.72 -8.60
N VAL A 433 11.84 -6.97 -9.01
CA VAL A 433 12.04 -7.38 -10.40
C VAL A 433 10.75 -7.15 -11.18
N GLY A 434 10.86 -6.51 -12.35
CA GLY A 434 9.73 -6.23 -13.21
C GLY A 434 10.05 -5.12 -14.19
N LYS A 435 9.11 -4.88 -15.09
CA LYS A 435 9.12 -3.72 -15.98
C LYS A 435 8.48 -2.52 -15.28
N TYR A 436 8.83 -1.32 -15.73
CA TYR A 436 8.38 -0.06 -15.15
C TYR A 436 8.14 1.00 -16.23
N GLU A 437 7.72 0.57 -17.41
CA GLU A 437 7.66 1.37 -18.64
C GLU A 437 6.23 1.83 -18.91
N HIS A 438 5.25 1.01 -18.54
CA HIS A 438 3.84 1.19 -18.88
C HIS A 438 2.95 1.14 -17.64
N TYR A 439 2.25 2.24 -17.36
CA TYR A 439 1.52 2.42 -16.10
C TYR A 439 0.50 1.31 -15.77
N TRP A 440 -0.23 0.83 -16.78
CA TRP A 440 -1.25 -0.22 -16.61
C TRP A 440 -0.67 -1.62 -16.77
N GLU A 441 0.08 -1.81 -17.83
CA GLU A 441 0.63 -3.11 -18.23
C GLU A 441 1.66 -3.58 -17.19
N ASP A 442 2.42 -2.67 -16.60
CA ASP A 442 3.42 -2.99 -15.59
C ASP A 442 2.94 -2.77 -14.15
N TRP A 443 1.62 -2.61 -13.95
CA TRP A 443 0.97 -2.55 -12.64
C TRP A 443 1.41 -1.39 -11.76
N LEU A 444 1.87 -0.28 -12.35
CA LEU A 444 2.39 0.86 -11.59
C LEU A 444 1.29 1.56 -10.79
N PHE A 445 0.05 1.50 -11.28
CA PHE A 445 -1.13 2.00 -10.57
C PHE A 445 -1.30 1.43 -9.15
N MET A 446 -0.81 0.21 -8.88
CA MET A 446 -0.88 -0.36 -7.53
C MET A 446 0.01 0.43 -6.55
N PHE A 447 1.15 1.00 -6.97
CA PHE A 447 2.00 1.80 -6.08
C PHE A 447 1.31 3.11 -5.64
N ASP A 448 0.46 3.67 -6.49
CA ASP A 448 -0.29 4.90 -6.19
C ASP A 448 -1.47 4.65 -5.24
N SER A 449 -1.85 3.39 -5.06
CA SER A 449 -3.09 3.00 -4.35
C SER A 449 -2.87 2.09 -3.15
N LEU A 450 -1.62 1.73 -2.84
CA LEU A 450 -1.28 0.81 -1.76
C LEU A 450 -1.13 1.50 -0.41
N TRP A 451 -1.70 0.88 0.63
CA TRP A 451 -1.55 1.30 2.02
C TRP A 451 -0.47 0.44 2.75
N PRO A 452 0.73 0.98 3.03
CA PRO A 452 1.83 0.22 3.62
C PRO A 452 1.56 -0.35 5.02
#